data_AF-A0A848YAV2-F1
#
_entry.id   AF-A0A848YAV2-F1
#
_cell.length_a   1.000
_cell.length_b   1.000
_cell.length_c   1.000
_cell.angle_alpha   90.00
_cell.angle_beta   90.00
_cell.angle_gamma   90.00
#
_symmetry.space_group_name_H-M   'P 1'
#
loop_
_entity.id
_entity.type
_entity.pdbx_description
1 polymer ?
#
loop_
_entity_poly.entity_id
_entity_poly.type
_entity_poly.pdbx_seq_one_letter_code
_entity_poly.pdbx_strand_id
1 'polypeptide(L)'
;MPEKRTIEVPVLIVGAGPTGLLTANLLGTYGVECLVIERNPALTDHPKAILLDDEGLRALQAAGLADEVMAQVILGYGARYYEPDGTCFAKVDAPVTEYGFP
;
A
#
# COMPACT_ATOMS: atom_id res chain seq x y z
N MET A 1 -40.84 -1.80 1.42
CA MET A 1 -39.44 -2.00 0.99
C MET A 1 -38.74 -0.65 1.09
N PRO A 2 -37.53 -0.53 1.66
CA PRO A 2 -36.85 0.75 1.66
C PRO A 2 -36.70 1.22 0.20
N GLU A 3 -36.93 2.51 -0.01
CA GLU A 3 -36.81 3.15 -1.31
C GLU A 3 -35.36 2.97 -1.79
N LYS A 4 -35.17 2.43 -3.01
CA LYS A 4 -33.82 2.22 -3.56
C LYS A 4 -33.24 3.59 -3.89
N ARG A 5 -32.17 3.97 -3.20
CA ARG A 5 -31.40 5.18 -3.50
C ARG A 5 -30.31 4.86 -4.52
N THR A 6 -30.31 5.58 -5.64
CA THR A 6 -29.21 5.55 -6.62
C THR A 6 -28.24 6.67 -6.30
N ILE A 7 -26.94 6.38 -6.36
CA ILE A 7 -25.87 7.37 -6.25
C ILE A 7 -25.11 7.34 -7.57
N GLU A 8 -24.98 8.49 -8.22
CA GLU A 8 -24.16 8.66 -9.42
C GLU A 8 -22.82 9.30 -9.00
N VAL A 9 -21.72 8.65 -9.38
CA VAL A 9 -20.36 9.13 -9.14
C VAL A 9 -19.50 8.81 -10.35
N PRO A 10 -18.43 9.59 -10.63
CA PRO A 10 -17.53 9.28 -11.75
C PRO A 10 -16.83 7.94 -11.58
N VAL A 11 -16.41 7.61 -10.35
CA VAL A 11 -15.71 6.35 -10.04
C VAL A 11 -16.24 5.76 -8.73
N LEU A 12 -16.67 4.49 -8.79
CA LEU A 12 -16.96 3.68 -7.61
C LEU A 12 -15.81 2.69 -7.37
N ILE A 13 -15.21 2.75 -6.18
CA ILE A 13 -14.17 1.84 -5.73
C ILE A 13 -14.78 0.86 -4.73
N VAL A 14 -14.69 -0.43 -5.05
CA VAL A 14 -15.21 -1.50 -4.19
C VAL A 14 -14.06 -2.16 -3.44
N GLY A 15 -13.94 -1.87 -2.15
CA GLY A 15 -12.93 -2.36 -1.23
C GLY A 15 -11.96 -1.26 -0.77
N ALA A 16 -11.84 -1.08 0.54
CA ALA A 16 -10.88 -0.16 1.18
C ALA A 16 -9.59 -0.90 1.61
N GLY A 17 -9.10 -1.79 0.74
CA GLY A 17 -7.76 -2.35 0.87
C GLY A 17 -6.67 -1.36 0.42
N PRO A 18 -5.38 -1.72 0.54
CA PRO A 18 -4.27 -0.87 0.13
C PRO A 18 -4.43 -0.33 -1.31
N THR A 19 -4.78 -1.20 -2.26
CA THR A 19 -4.98 -0.80 -3.67
C THR A 19 -6.15 0.15 -3.85
N GLY A 20 -7.28 -0.07 -3.15
CA GLY A 20 -8.48 0.77 -3.27
C GLY A 20 -8.25 2.16 -2.68
N LEU A 21 -7.64 2.22 -1.49
CA LEU A 21 -7.30 3.48 -0.85
C LEU A 21 -6.21 4.25 -1.60
N LEU A 22 -5.19 3.57 -2.14
CA LEU A 22 -4.19 4.21 -2.99
C LEU A 22 -4.82 4.79 -4.27
N THR A 23 -5.70 4.01 -4.91
CA THR A 23 -6.47 4.50 -6.07
C THR A 23 -7.29 5.75 -5.72
N ALA A 24 -7.98 5.75 -4.59
CA ALA A 24 -8.76 6.90 -4.14
C ALA A 24 -7.89 8.15 -3.91
N ASN A 25 -6.72 7.98 -3.27
CA ASN A 25 -5.78 9.09 -3.06
C ASN A 25 -5.21 9.63 -4.38
N LEU A 26 -4.87 8.76 -5.33
CA LEU A 26 -4.39 9.17 -6.64
C LEU A 26 -5.49 9.92 -7.42
N LEU A 27 -6.73 9.39 -7.45
CA LEU A 27 -7.86 10.08 -8.07
C LEU A 27 -8.10 11.45 -7.44
N GLY A 28 -8.05 11.55 -6.11
CA GLY A 28 -8.16 12.82 -5.39
C GLY A 28 -7.05 13.80 -5.75
N THR A 29 -5.81 13.32 -5.88
CA THR A 29 -4.65 14.12 -6.32
C THR A 29 -4.85 14.70 -7.72
N TYR A 30 -5.51 13.96 -8.62
CA TYR A 30 -5.86 14.40 -9.97
C TYR A 30 -7.22 15.12 -10.07
N GLY A 31 -7.90 15.39 -8.94
CA GLY A 31 -9.18 16.10 -8.91
C GLY A 31 -10.37 15.29 -9.41
N VAL A 32 -10.28 13.95 -9.42
CA VAL A 32 -11.36 13.05 -9.83
C VAL A 32 -12.15 12.60 -8.61
N GLU A 33 -13.45 12.90 -8.60
CA GLU A 33 -14.36 12.46 -7.54
C GLU A 33 -14.56 10.94 -7.58
N CYS A 34 -14.48 10.30 -6.41
CA CYS A 34 -14.71 8.87 -6.25
C CYS A 34 -15.46 8.55 -4.96
N LEU A 35 -16.16 7.42 -4.96
CA LEU A 35 -16.80 6.84 -3.78
C LEU A 35 -16.15 5.50 -3.46
N VAL A 36 -15.65 5.34 -2.24
CA VAL A 36 -15.13 4.05 -1.75
C VAL A 36 -16.22 3.36 -0.91
N ILE A 37 -16.47 2.08 -1.19
CA ILE A 37 -17.31 1.23 -0.36
C ILE A 37 -16.50 0.08 0.21
N GLU A 38 -16.68 -0.22 1.49
CA GLU A 38 -16.01 -1.32 2.18
C GLU A 38 -17.02 -2.09 3.02
N ARG A 39 -16.86 -3.41 3.07
CA ARG A 39 -17.72 -4.30 3.85
C ARG A 39 -17.41 -4.23 5.34
N ASN A 40 -16.14 -4.08 5.69
CA ASN A 40 -15.68 -4.07 7.07
C ASN A 40 -15.77 -2.66 7.67
N PRO A 41 -16.26 -2.51 8.91
CA PRO A 41 -16.38 -1.19 9.55
C PRO A 41 -15.04 -0.63 10.05
N ALA A 42 -13.98 -1.44 10.04
CA ALA A 42 -12.67 -1.10 10.56
C ALA A 42 -11.56 -1.84 9.79
N LEU A 43 -10.33 -1.39 10.00
CA LEU A 43 -9.12 -2.08 9.54
C LEU A 43 -8.99 -3.45 10.22
N THR A 44 -8.21 -4.33 9.60
CA THR A 44 -7.90 -5.65 10.17
C THR A 44 -6.60 -5.57 10.98
N ASP A 45 -6.58 -6.24 12.13
CA ASP A 45 -5.38 -6.34 12.97
C ASP A 45 -4.42 -7.46 12.50
N HIS A 46 -4.79 -8.20 11.46
CA HIS A 46 -3.94 -9.25 10.92
C HIS A 46 -2.89 -8.67 9.96
N PRO A 47 -1.59 -8.94 10.18
CA PRO A 47 -0.56 -8.52 9.24
C PRO A 47 -0.77 -9.22 7.89
N LYS A 48 -0.62 -8.47 6.81
CA LYS A 48 -0.74 -8.96 5.43
C LYS A 48 0.57 -8.74 4.68
N ALA A 49 0.68 -7.61 3.99
CA ALA A 49 1.90 -7.20 3.33
C ALA A 49 2.95 -6.80 4.38
N ILE A 50 4.16 -7.28 4.20
CA ILE A 50 5.29 -7.10 5.12
C ILE A 50 6.43 -6.29 4.48
N LEU A 51 6.41 -6.21 3.15
CA LEU A 51 7.43 -5.59 2.32
C LEU A 51 6.74 -4.71 1.28
N LEU A 52 7.32 -3.54 1.05
CA LEU A 52 6.97 -2.63 -0.02
C LEU A 52 8.24 -2.37 -0.82
N ASP A 53 8.15 -2.49 -2.14
CA ASP A 53 9.26 -2.19 -3.04
C ASP A 53 9.25 -0.72 -3.45
N ASP A 54 10.28 -0.33 -4.20
CA ASP A 54 10.49 1.03 -4.66
C ASP A 54 9.32 1.53 -5.51
N GLU A 55 8.69 0.67 -6.32
CA GLU A 55 7.53 1.03 -7.14
C GLU A 55 6.29 1.33 -6.28
N GLY A 56 6.06 0.52 -5.25
CA GLY A 56 5.02 0.76 -4.26
C GLY A 56 5.23 2.08 -3.53
N LEU A 57 6.47 2.38 -3.13
CA LEU A 57 6.80 3.66 -2.50
C LEU A 57 6.65 4.85 -3.47
N ARG A 58 7.00 4.71 -4.75
CA ARG A 58 6.74 5.76 -5.77
C ARG A 58 5.26 6.02 -5.97
N ALA A 59 4.43 4.99 -5.90
CA ALA A 59 2.98 5.18 -5.98
C ALA A 59 2.45 5.98 -4.76
N LEU A 60 2.99 5.72 -3.57
CA LEU A 60 2.69 6.50 -2.37
C LEU A 60 3.21 7.94 -2.47
N GLN A 61 4.39 8.15 -3.06
CA GLN A 61 4.90 9.48 -3.37
C GLN A 61 3.99 10.24 -4.31
N ALA A 62 3.54 9.61 -5.40
CA ALA A 62 2.62 10.22 -6.35
C ALA A 62 1.28 10.60 -5.69
N ALA A 63 0.89 9.89 -4.64
CA ALA A 63 -0.26 10.21 -3.80
C ALA A 63 0.03 11.24 -2.68
N GLY A 64 1.26 11.78 -2.59
CA GLY A 64 1.67 12.74 -1.56
C GLY A 64 1.90 12.14 -0.17
N LEU A 65 2.00 10.82 -0.05
CA LEU A 65 2.09 10.09 1.23
C LEU A 65 3.50 9.63 1.60
N ALA A 66 4.52 10.01 0.80
CA ALA A 66 5.88 9.53 0.99
C ALA A 66 6.41 9.78 2.42
N ASP A 67 6.33 11.03 2.91
CA ASP A 67 6.90 11.39 4.21
C ASP A 67 6.22 10.64 5.38
N GLU A 68 4.90 10.48 5.32
CA GLU A 68 4.12 9.76 6.33
C GLU A 68 4.47 8.28 6.38
N VAL A 69 4.67 7.66 5.20
CA VAL A 69 5.03 6.25 5.07
C VAL A 69 6.47 6.03 5.52
N MET A 70 7.40 6.89 5.10
CA MET A 70 8.81 6.78 5.43
C MET A 70 9.07 6.86 6.94
N ALA A 71 8.23 7.57 7.68
CA ALA A 71 8.29 7.62 9.14
C ALA A 71 7.91 6.29 9.84
N GLN A 72 7.29 5.34 9.12
CA GLN A 72 6.76 4.10 9.69
C GLN A 72 7.43 2.82 9.16
N VAL A 73 8.30 2.91 8.16
CA VAL A 73 8.94 1.75 7.53
C VAL A 73 10.39 1.58 7.97
N ILE A 74 10.89 0.35 7.85
CA ILE A 74 12.31 0.04 8.04
C ILE A 74 12.92 -0.17 6.65
N LEU A 75 13.93 0.64 6.33
CA LEU A 75 14.62 0.58 5.05
C LEU A 75 15.72 -0.49 5.04
N GLY A 76 15.94 -1.06 3.86
CA GLY A 76 17.09 -1.93 3.60
C GLY A 76 17.16 -3.21 4.42
N TYR A 77 16.02 -3.73 4.87
CA TYR A 77 15.97 -4.93 5.74
C TYR A 77 16.51 -6.20 5.05
N GLY A 78 16.40 -6.28 3.72
CA GLY A 78 16.88 -7.42 2.92
C GLY A 78 16.20 -8.74 3.30
N ALA A 79 16.80 -9.85 2.88
CA ALA A 79 16.36 -11.20 3.24
C ALA A 79 17.56 -12.11 3.58
N ARG A 80 17.35 -13.03 4.51
CA ARG A 80 18.32 -14.07 4.88
C ARG A 80 17.62 -15.42 4.86
N TYR A 81 18.29 -16.42 4.29
CA TYR A 81 17.77 -17.77 4.10
C TYR A 81 18.62 -18.74 4.90
N TYR A 82 17.94 -19.56 5.71
CA TYR A 82 18.58 -20.47 6.66
C TYR A 82 18.16 -21.92 6.39
N GLU A 83 19.08 -22.84 6.62
CA GLU A 83 18.80 -24.28 6.71
C GLU A 83 18.17 -24.63 8.07
N PRO A 84 17.58 -25.84 8.25
CA PRO A 84 16.97 -26.24 9.51
C PRO A 84 17.91 -26.24 10.71
N ASP A 85 19.21 -26.38 10.49
CA ASP A 85 20.25 -26.34 11.54
C ASP A 85 20.69 -24.92 11.91
N GLY A 86 20.12 -23.89 11.26
CA GLY A 86 20.43 -22.49 11.47
C GLY A 86 21.57 -21.94 10.59
N THR A 87 22.15 -22.74 9.70
CA THR A 87 23.19 -22.27 8.77
C THR A 87 22.57 -21.31 7.73
N CYS A 88 23.11 -20.08 7.63
CA CYS A 88 22.68 -19.12 6.63
C CYS A 88 23.32 -19.46 5.27
N PHE A 89 22.52 -19.95 4.31
CA PHE A 89 23.05 -20.35 3.00
C PHE A 89 22.95 -19.24 1.94
N ALA A 90 22.03 -18.26 2.12
CA ALA A 90 21.89 -17.13 1.20
C ALA A 90 21.49 -15.84 1.92
N LYS A 91 21.95 -14.71 1.38
CA LYS A 91 21.61 -13.37 1.84
C LYS A 91 21.32 -12.50 0.63
N VAL A 92 20.24 -11.72 0.71
CA VAL A 92 19.88 -10.68 -0.23
C VAL A 92 19.92 -9.37 0.54
N ASP A 93 20.92 -8.55 0.27
CA ASP A 93 20.96 -7.18 0.78
C ASP A 93 19.99 -6.30 -0.03
N ALA A 94 19.40 -5.30 0.63
CA ALA A 94 18.54 -4.30 0.00
C ALA A 94 19.19 -2.92 0.15
N PRO A 95 20.27 -2.63 -0.59
CA PRO A 95 20.88 -1.31 -0.53
C PRO A 95 19.91 -0.26 -1.10
N VAL A 96 19.81 0.88 -0.45
CA VAL A 96 19.18 2.07 -1.04
C VAL A 96 20.02 2.47 -2.25
N THR A 97 19.40 2.57 -3.42
CA THR A 97 20.10 2.91 -4.68
C THR A 97 19.61 4.24 -5.22
N GLU A 98 20.41 4.86 -6.09
CA GLU A 98 20.10 6.17 -6.70
C GLU A 98 18.76 6.20 -7.47
N TYR A 99 18.36 5.07 -8.05
CA TYR A 99 17.04 4.91 -8.69
C TYR A 99 16.02 4.21 -7.80
N GLY A 100 16.45 3.70 -6.66
CA GLY A 100 15.56 3.17 -5.63
C GLY A 100 14.93 4.32 -4.87
N PHE A 101 13.60 4.33 -4.83
CA PHE A 101 12.89 5.34 -4.06
C PHE A 101 13.00 4.96 -2.56
N PRO A 102 13.24 5.94 -1.69
CA PRO A 102 14.41 6.06 -0.79
C PRO A 102 14.58 4.96 0.26
#